data_AF-A0AAT9W9F2-F1
#
_entry.id   AF-A0AAT9W9F2-F1
#
_cell.length_a   1.000
_cell.length_b   1.000
_cell.length_c   1.000
_cell.angle_alpha   90.00
_cell.angle_beta   90.00
_cell.angle_gamma   90.00
#
_symmetry.space_group_name_H-M   'P 1'
#
loop_
_entity.id
_entity.type
_entity.pdbx_description
1 polymer ?
#
loop_
_entity_poly.entity_id
_entity_poly.type
_entity_poly.pdbx_seq_one_letter_code
_entity_poly.pdbx_strand_id
1 'polypeptide(L)'
;MTPVSSMRIAVIMQRRELNHRWADEAWAAVAVLADHGGLPATQPIGNGSYLVSGLELQLFPDENEGYFENWIAPESKVFVAWRMQDGRAMPVRASVSYAEGTRMFDCGEAADGVLMPIEVHSWLADYLRVHYTPRQPGGEARHGKRARS
;
A
#
# COMPACT_ATOMS: atom_id res chain seq x y z
N MET A 1 -5.93 -12.25 -12.89
CA MET A 1 -4.70 -12.93 -12.43
C MET A 1 -4.92 -13.40 -11.00
N THR A 2 -4.28 -14.48 -10.58
CA THR A 2 -4.45 -15.03 -9.22
C THR A 2 -3.34 -14.47 -8.32
N PRO A 3 -3.65 -13.97 -7.11
CA PRO A 3 -2.63 -13.53 -6.19
C PRO A 3 -1.76 -14.71 -5.76
N VAL A 4 -0.45 -14.48 -5.66
CA VAL A 4 0.51 -15.51 -5.24
C VAL A 4 0.69 -15.51 -3.73
N SER A 5 0.46 -14.36 -3.09
CA SER A 5 0.40 -14.24 -1.65
C SER A 5 -0.65 -13.20 -1.28
N SER A 6 -1.27 -13.37 -0.12
CA SER A 6 -2.19 -12.39 0.44
C SER A 6 -2.06 -12.27 1.95
N MET A 7 -2.38 -11.09 2.47
CA MET A 7 -2.39 -10.78 3.89
C MET A 7 -3.63 -9.97 4.22
N ARG A 8 -4.43 -10.45 5.18
CA ARG A 8 -5.53 -9.65 5.72
C ARG A 8 -4.98 -8.52 6.58
N ILE A 9 -5.59 -7.36 6.46
CA ILE A 9 -5.25 -6.17 7.23
C ILE A 9 -6.50 -5.51 7.79
N ALA A 10 -6.29 -4.75 8.85
CA ALA A 10 -7.25 -3.79 9.36
C ALA A 10 -6.68 -2.38 9.21
N VAL A 11 -7.56 -1.40 8.99
CA VAL A 11 -7.21 0.00 8.79
C VAL A 11 -7.88 0.82 9.87
N ILE A 12 -7.13 1.72 10.49
CA ILE A 12 -7.69 2.76 11.35
C ILE A 12 -8.04 3.96 10.48
N MET A 13 -9.33 4.29 10.46
CA MET A 13 -9.86 5.52 9.88
C MET A 13 -10.08 6.54 10.99
N GLN A 14 -9.66 7.78 10.75
CA GLN A 14 -9.81 8.89 11.68
C GLN A 14 -10.38 10.11 10.98
N ARG A 15 -11.31 10.80 11.67
CA ARG A 15 -11.76 12.13 11.26
C ARG A 15 -10.65 13.15 11.54
N ARG A 16 -10.22 13.88 10.52
CA ARG A 16 -9.33 15.05 10.64
C ARG A 16 -10.17 16.25 11.07
N GLU A 17 -9.70 16.98 12.07
CA GLU A 17 -10.21 18.32 12.33
C GLU A 17 -9.67 19.27 11.27
N LEU A 18 -10.56 19.82 10.44
CA LEU A 18 -10.19 20.78 9.42
C LEU A 18 -10.20 22.18 10.01
N ASN A 19 -9.05 22.83 10.08
CA ASN A 19 -8.93 24.25 10.40
C ASN A 19 -9.24 25.17 9.19
N HIS A 20 -10.24 24.82 8.36
CA HIS A 20 -10.63 25.66 7.21
C HIS A 20 -12.15 25.67 6.99
N ARG A 21 -12.70 26.88 6.83
CA ARG A 21 -14.14 27.20 6.74
C ARG A 21 -14.90 26.63 5.52
N TRP A 22 -14.21 25.94 4.60
CA TRP A 22 -14.77 25.45 3.34
C TRP A 22 -14.49 23.96 3.08
N ALA A 23 -14.04 23.23 4.09
CA ALA A 23 -13.76 21.81 3.94
C ALA A 23 -14.78 21.01 4.78
N ASP A 24 -15.63 20.24 4.08
CA ASP A 24 -16.44 19.20 4.70
C ASP A 24 -15.51 18.14 5.32
N GLU A 25 -15.92 17.55 6.43
CA GLU A 25 -15.17 16.57 7.24
C GLU A 25 -14.13 15.74 6.45
N ALA A 26 -12.84 16.00 6.67
CA ALA A 26 -11.79 15.22 6.03
C ALA A 26 -11.56 13.95 6.82
N TRP A 27 -11.69 12.79 6.19
CA TRP A 27 -11.28 11.51 6.75
C TRP A 27 -9.88 11.15 6.30
N ALA A 28 -9.24 10.23 7.01
CA ALA A 28 -7.94 9.69 6.62
C ALA A 28 -7.76 8.26 7.12
N ALA A 29 -7.07 7.44 6.32
CA ALA A 29 -6.43 6.24 6.85
C ALA A 29 -5.14 6.66 7.57
N VAL A 30 -5.00 6.26 8.84
CA VAL A 30 -3.89 6.73 9.71
C VAL A 30 -3.00 5.60 10.22
N ALA A 31 -3.50 4.36 10.22
CA ALA A 31 -2.71 3.19 10.57
C ALA A 31 -3.24 1.94 9.85
N VAL A 32 -2.33 1.01 9.59
CA VAL A 32 -2.62 -0.34 9.10
C VAL A 32 -2.11 -1.33 10.13
N LEU A 33 -2.85 -2.42 10.33
CA LEU A 33 -2.49 -3.52 11.21
C LEU A 33 -2.66 -4.82 10.44
N ALA A 34 -1.84 -5.83 10.72
CA ALA A 34 -2.15 -7.17 10.28
C ALA A 34 -3.43 -7.68 10.96
N ASP A 35 -4.27 -8.37 10.20
CA ASP A 35 -5.52 -8.94 10.70
C ASP A 35 -5.41 -10.48 10.76
N HIS A 36 -5.18 -10.99 11.97
CA HIS A 36 -5.11 -12.42 12.24
C HIS A 36 -6.49 -13.09 12.33
N GLY A 37 -7.57 -12.32 12.15
CA GLY A 37 -8.96 -12.78 12.26
C GLY A 37 -9.54 -12.57 13.65
N GLY A 38 -10.88 -12.64 13.73
CA GLY A 38 -11.63 -12.45 14.97
C GLY A 38 -11.94 -10.99 15.32
N LEU A 39 -11.49 -10.03 14.50
CA LEU A 39 -11.88 -8.63 14.64
C LEU A 39 -13.32 -8.42 14.14
N PRO A 40 -14.13 -7.57 14.81
CA PRO A 40 -15.38 -7.08 14.24
C PRO A 40 -15.12 -6.34 12.92
N ALA A 41 -16.08 -6.37 11.99
CA ALA A 41 -15.96 -5.67 10.71
C ALA A 41 -15.65 -4.17 10.88
N THR A 42 -16.22 -3.56 11.92
CA THR A 42 -15.88 -2.19 12.31
C THR A 42 -15.95 -2.06 13.82
N GLN A 43 -14.97 -1.40 14.42
CA GLN A 43 -14.86 -1.20 15.86
C GLN A 43 -14.44 0.24 16.18
N PRO A 44 -15.23 1.01 16.96
CA PRO A 44 -14.79 2.30 17.47
C PRO A 44 -13.56 2.14 18.37
N ILE A 45 -12.55 3.01 18.21
CA ILE A 45 -11.34 3.00 19.04
C ILE A 45 -11.14 4.30 19.84
N GLY A 46 -12.06 5.27 19.70
CA GLY A 46 -12.04 6.55 20.40
C GLY A 46 -11.62 7.72 19.52
N ASN A 47 -11.78 8.96 20.01
CA ASN A 47 -11.34 10.20 19.35
C ASN A 47 -11.74 10.32 17.88
N GLY A 48 -13.00 10.02 17.55
CA GLY A 48 -13.49 10.07 16.17
C GLY A 48 -12.85 9.07 15.21
N SER A 49 -12.23 8.01 15.76
CA SER A 49 -11.54 6.97 15.00
C SER A 49 -12.21 5.61 15.18
N TYR A 50 -12.12 4.78 14.15
CA TYR A 50 -12.54 3.38 14.18
C TYR A 50 -11.61 2.52 13.34
N LEU A 51 -11.48 1.27 13.77
CA LEU A 51 -10.82 0.21 13.03
C LEU A 51 -11.83 -0.44 12.08
N VAL A 52 -11.41 -0.68 10.84
CA VAL A 52 -12.15 -1.45 9.83
C VAL A 52 -11.30 -2.66 9.46
N SER A 53 -11.84 -3.86 9.65
CA SER A 53 -11.16 -5.14 9.35
C SER A 53 -11.66 -5.75 8.04
N GLY A 54 -11.04 -6.85 7.61
CA GLY A 54 -11.50 -7.61 6.43
C GLY A 54 -11.00 -7.09 5.08
N LEU A 55 -10.08 -6.14 5.06
CA LEU A 55 -9.38 -5.75 3.84
C LEU A 55 -8.19 -6.70 3.60
N GLU A 56 -7.77 -6.85 2.35
CA GLU A 56 -6.69 -7.77 1.97
C GLU A 56 -5.66 -7.08 1.09
N LEU A 57 -4.38 -7.28 1.41
CA LEU A 57 -3.26 -7.01 0.52
C LEU A 57 -3.02 -8.24 -0.33
N GLN A 58 -2.86 -8.03 -1.65
CA GLN A 58 -2.66 -9.10 -2.61
C GLN A 58 -1.42 -8.82 -3.46
N LEU A 59 -0.54 -9.82 -3.60
CA LEU A 59 0.70 -9.70 -4.38
C LEU A 59 0.58 -10.44 -5.70
N PHE A 60 0.86 -9.72 -6.78
CA PHE A 60 0.82 -10.21 -8.16
C PHE A 60 2.20 -10.07 -8.82
N PRO A 61 2.70 -11.09 -9.55
CA PRO A 61 4.05 -11.07 -10.11
C PRO A 61 4.36 -9.91 -11.09
N ASP A 62 3.35 -9.33 -11.71
CA ASP A 62 3.47 -8.21 -12.64
C ASP A 62 3.72 -6.86 -11.95
N GLU A 63 3.46 -6.76 -10.65
CA GLU A 63 3.66 -5.56 -9.83
C GLU A 63 4.94 -5.62 -8.98
N ASN A 64 5.80 -6.64 -9.20
CA ASN A 64 7.03 -6.87 -8.45
C ASN A 64 7.99 -5.67 -8.40
N GLU A 65 8.12 -4.93 -9.50
CA GLU A 65 8.98 -3.73 -9.54
C GLU A 65 8.45 -2.68 -8.55
N GLY A 66 7.15 -2.40 -8.58
CA GLY A 66 6.50 -1.44 -7.68
C GLY A 66 6.54 -1.89 -6.21
N TYR A 67 6.47 -3.19 -5.95
CA TYR A 67 6.68 -3.75 -4.61
C TYR A 67 8.10 -3.51 -4.11
N PHE A 68 9.11 -3.77 -4.94
CA PHE A 68 10.51 -3.57 -4.58
C PHE A 68 10.83 -2.09 -4.35
N GLU A 69 10.38 -1.20 -5.24
CA GLU A 69 10.53 0.26 -5.10
C GLU A 69 9.98 0.76 -3.76
N ASN A 70 8.77 0.32 -3.38
CA ASN A 70 8.17 0.69 -2.11
C ASN A 70 8.92 0.07 -0.91
N TRP A 71 9.39 -1.17 -1.04
CA TRP A 71 10.09 -1.89 0.03
C TRP A 71 11.44 -1.26 0.41
N ILE A 72 12.20 -0.75 -0.58
CA ILE A 72 13.48 -0.06 -0.34
C ILE A 72 13.32 1.43 -0.02
N ALA A 73 12.11 1.98 -0.19
CA ALA A 73 11.87 3.40 0.07
C ALA A 73 12.18 3.74 1.55
N PRO A 74 12.74 4.93 1.84
CA PRO A 74 13.01 5.35 3.23
C PRO A 74 11.76 5.32 4.12
N GLU A 75 10.59 5.58 3.53
CA GLU A 75 9.30 5.43 4.17
C GLU A 75 8.38 4.55 3.31
N SER A 76 8.53 3.24 3.42
CA SER A 76 7.60 2.29 2.79
C SER A 76 6.16 2.54 3.25
N LYS A 77 5.21 2.49 2.31
CA LYS A 77 3.80 2.76 2.58
C LYS A 77 2.89 1.58 2.27
N VAL A 78 1.76 1.50 2.97
CA VAL A 78 0.56 0.83 2.47
C VAL A 78 -0.33 1.93 1.91
N PHE A 79 -0.65 1.86 0.62
CA PHE A 79 -1.55 2.79 -0.03
C PHE A 79 -2.98 2.30 0.20
N VAL A 80 -3.83 3.12 0.79
CA VAL A 80 -5.20 2.76 1.13
C VAL A 80 -6.16 3.72 0.43
N ALA A 81 -6.92 3.18 -0.53
CA ALA A 81 -8.06 3.89 -1.11
C ALA A 81 -9.30 3.66 -0.25
N TRP A 82 -10.08 4.71 -0.05
CA TRP A 82 -11.28 4.71 0.76
C TRP A 82 -12.41 5.52 0.11
N ARG A 83 -13.64 5.30 0.55
CA ARG A 83 -14.81 6.07 0.10
C ARG A 83 -15.81 6.23 1.24
N MET A 84 -16.66 7.25 1.14
CA MET A 84 -17.81 7.36 2.03
C MET A 84 -18.85 6.29 1.67
N GLN A 85 -19.27 5.49 2.65
CA GLN A 85 -20.36 4.51 2.56
C GLN A 85 -21.27 4.71 3.77
N ASP A 86 -22.57 4.91 3.53
CA ASP A 86 -23.57 5.09 4.59
C ASP A 86 -23.13 6.11 5.68
N GLY A 87 -22.51 7.21 5.26
CA GLY A 87 -22.02 8.27 6.14
C GLY A 87 -20.70 7.99 6.86
N ARG A 88 -19.98 6.92 6.50
CA ARG A 88 -18.71 6.50 7.12
C ARG A 88 -17.60 6.36 6.08
N ALA A 89 -16.38 6.80 6.38
CA ALA A 89 -15.24 6.57 5.51
C ALA A 89 -14.76 5.11 5.61
N MET A 90 -14.91 4.34 4.55
CA MET A 90 -14.59 2.91 4.52
C MET A 90 -13.41 2.67 3.57
N PRO A 91 -12.33 2.00 4.02
CA PRO A 91 -11.29 1.54 3.13
C PRO A 91 -11.86 0.47 2.19
N VAL A 92 -11.49 0.55 0.91
CA VAL A 92 -12.05 -0.31 -0.14
C VAL A 92 -11.01 -1.10 -0.90
N ARG A 93 -9.77 -0.61 -0.92
CA ARG A 93 -8.64 -1.25 -1.58
C ARG A 93 -7.36 -0.83 -0.89
N ALA A 94 -6.40 -1.73 -0.83
CA ALA A 94 -5.05 -1.41 -0.40
C ALA A 94 -4.01 -2.08 -1.29
N SER A 95 -2.84 -1.46 -1.40
CA SER A 95 -1.69 -2.03 -2.11
C SER A 95 -0.38 -1.63 -1.44
N VAL A 96 0.65 -2.45 -1.66
CA VAL A 96 2.04 -2.16 -1.34
C VAL A 96 2.88 -1.93 -2.60
N SER A 97 2.29 -1.86 -3.79
CA SER A 97 2.97 -1.41 -5.02
C SER A 97 3.02 0.11 -5.05
N TYR A 98 4.22 0.67 -5.22
CA TYR A 98 4.39 2.10 -5.44
C TYR A 98 3.68 2.59 -6.71
N ALA A 99 3.71 1.77 -7.77
CA ALA A 99 3.04 2.08 -9.04
C ALA A 99 1.51 2.08 -8.89
N GLU A 100 0.93 1.10 -8.21
CA GLU A 100 -0.51 1.11 -7.91
C GLU A 100 -0.88 2.26 -6.99
N GLY A 101 -0.07 2.56 -5.96
CA GLY A 101 -0.27 3.71 -5.08
C GLY A 101 -0.37 5.02 -5.86
N THR A 102 0.55 5.26 -6.79
CA THR A 102 0.53 6.44 -7.67
C THR A 102 -0.76 6.50 -8.49
N ARG A 103 -1.18 5.37 -9.09
CA ARG A 103 -2.43 5.30 -9.85
C ARG A 103 -3.66 5.62 -8.99
N MET A 104 -3.67 5.25 -7.71
CA MET A 104 -4.79 5.60 -6.81
C MET A 104 -4.90 7.12 -6.64
N PHE A 105 -3.78 7.82 -6.45
CA PHE A 105 -3.77 9.29 -6.33
C PHE A 105 -4.15 9.98 -7.65
N ASP A 106 -3.66 9.48 -8.78
CA ASP A 106 -3.90 10.09 -10.10
C ASP A 106 -5.37 9.94 -10.57
N CYS A 107 -6.07 8.91 -10.11
CA CYS A 107 -7.49 8.68 -10.44
C CYS A 107 -8.46 9.61 -9.70
N GLY A 108 -7.99 10.49 -8.81
CA GLY A 108 -8.84 11.37 -7.99
C GLY A 108 -9.65 10.62 -6.92
N GLU A 109 -9.31 9.36 -6.63
CA GLU A 109 -9.88 8.63 -5.52
C GLU A 109 -9.37 9.19 -4.18
N ALA A 110 -10.17 9.07 -3.12
CA ALA A 110 -9.67 9.38 -1.79
C ALA A 110 -8.70 8.27 -1.36
N ALA A 111 -7.43 8.62 -1.23
CA ALA A 111 -6.37 7.68 -0.88
C ALA A 111 -5.38 8.33 0.10
N ASP A 112 -4.79 7.51 0.96
CA ASP A 112 -3.70 7.91 1.85
C ASP A 112 -2.55 6.89 1.77
N GLY A 113 -1.32 7.39 1.90
CA GLY A 113 -0.13 6.55 2.10
C GLY A 113 0.15 6.39 3.59
N VAL A 114 -0.15 5.22 4.14
CA VAL A 114 0.04 4.91 5.57
C VAL A 114 1.41 4.27 5.76
N LEU A 115 2.14 4.59 6.83
CA LEU A 115 3.42 3.92 7.11
C LEU A 115 3.23 2.40 7.17
N MET A 116 4.07 1.68 6.46
CA MET A 116 4.00 0.23 6.37
C MET A 116 4.38 -0.40 7.72
N PRO A 117 3.48 -1.20 8.34
CA PRO A 117 3.82 -1.92 9.56
C PRO A 117 4.93 -2.94 9.32
N ILE A 118 5.74 -3.19 10.35
CA ILE A 118 6.89 -4.12 10.26
C ILE A 118 6.50 -5.52 9.77
N GLU A 119 5.32 -5.98 10.15
CA GLU A 119 4.81 -7.29 9.74
C GLU A 119 4.49 -7.34 8.24
N VAL A 120 3.87 -6.28 7.70
CA VAL A 120 3.61 -6.15 6.26
C VAL A 120 4.93 -6.03 5.50
N HIS A 121 5.88 -5.25 6.01
CA HIS A 121 7.21 -5.08 5.40
C HIS A 121 7.99 -6.39 5.34
N SER A 122 7.95 -7.18 6.42
CA SER A 122 8.62 -8.48 6.51
C SER A 122 8.00 -9.50 5.56
N TRP A 123 6.67 -9.57 5.52
CA TRP A 123 5.94 -10.42 4.58
C TRP A 123 6.24 -10.07 3.11
N LEU A 124 6.30 -8.77 2.79
CA LEU A 124 6.67 -8.30 1.46
C LEU A 124 8.12 -8.67 1.10
N ALA A 125 9.05 -8.56 2.04
CA ALA A 125 10.44 -8.95 1.86
C ALA A 125 10.58 -10.45 1.54
N ASP A 126 9.85 -11.30 2.25
CA ASP A 126 9.85 -12.74 2.04
C ASP A 126 9.28 -13.12 0.68
N TYR A 127 8.21 -12.45 0.25
CA TYR A 127 7.67 -12.60 -1.10
C TYR A 127 8.70 -12.19 -2.17
N LEU A 128 9.27 -10.98 -2.07
CA LEU A 128 10.23 -10.46 -3.05
C LEU A 128 11.47 -11.35 -3.16
N ARG A 129 11.95 -11.92 -2.05
CA ARG A 129 13.09 -12.85 -2.05
C ARG A 129 12.89 -14.07 -2.96
N VAL A 130 11.65 -14.55 -3.07
CA VAL A 130 11.30 -15.72 -3.88
C VAL A 130 10.90 -15.35 -5.31
N HIS A 131 10.23 -14.20 -5.47
CA HIS A 131 9.53 -13.87 -6.71
C HIS A 131 10.16 -12.77 -7.54
N TYR A 132 11.15 -12.04 -7.02
CA TYR A 132 11.75 -10.91 -7.71
C TYR A 132 13.28 -10.94 -7.66
N THR A 133 13.91 -10.78 -8.83
CA THR A 133 15.34 -10.53 -8.95
C THR A 133 15.51 -9.13 -9.51
N PRO A 134 16.05 -8.17 -8.73
CA PRO A 134 16.27 -6.81 -9.21
C PRO A 134 17.09 -6.81 -10.49
N ARG A 135 16.66 -6.01 -11.46
CA ARG A 135 17.46 -5.82 -12.67
C ARG A 135 18.78 -5.17 -12.26
N GLN A 136 19.90 -5.80 -12.58
CA GLN A 136 21.19 -5.18 -12.31
C GLN A 136 21.34 -3.92 -13.18
N PRO A 137 21.62 -2.75 -12.58
CA PRO A 137 21.92 -1.56 -13.36
C PRO A 137 23.27 -1.77 -14.06
N GLY A 138 23.26 -1.80 -15.39
CA GLY A 138 24.47 -1.63 -16.21
C GLY A 138 25.31 -2.90 -16.45
N GLY A 139 24.77 -3.91 -17.11
CA GLY A 139 25.58 -4.80 -17.94
C GLY A 139 25.95 -4.10 -19.24
N GLU A 140 26.92 -3.20 -19.21
CA GLU A 140 27.43 -2.52 -20.40
C GLU A 140 27.95 -3.57 -21.38
N ALA A 141 27.28 -3.73 -22.53
CA ALA A 141 27.75 -4.58 -23.60
C ALA A 141 29.10 -4.04 -24.07
N ARG A 142 30.18 -4.77 -23.75
CA ARG A 142 31.52 -4.53 -24.32
C ARG A 142 31.42 -4.60 -25.84
N HIS A 143 31.20 -3.44 -26.46
CA HIS A 143 31.25 -3.29 -27.90
C HIS A 143 32.73 -3.39 -28.30
N GLY A 144 33.15 -4.59 -28.70
CA GLY A 144 34.50 -4.84 -29.17
C GLY A 144 34.80 -3.98 -30.39
N LYS A 145 35.61 -2.93 -30.21
CA LYS A 145 36.32 -2.31 -31.33
C LYS A 145 37.35 -3.33 -31.84
N ARG A 146 36.99 -4.10 -32.87
CA ARG A 146 37.98 -4.71 -33.75
C ARG A 146 38.59 -3.60 -34.60
N ALA A 147 39.80 -3.16 -34.24
CA ALA A 147 40.68 -2.48 -35.16
C ALA A 147 40.96 -3.42 -36.34
N ARG A 148 40.66 -2.98 -37.57
CA ARG A 148 41.14 -3.64 -38.77
C ARG A 148 42.52 -3.08 -39.08
N SER A 149 43.50 -3.98 -39.14
CA SER A 149 44.76 -3.80 -39.84
C SER A 149 44.54 -3.71 -41.36
#